data_AF-A0A3D0HH15-F1
#
_entry.id   AF-A0A3D0HH15-F1
#
_cell.length_a   1.000
_cell.length_b   1.000
_cell.length_c   1.000
_cell.angle_alpha   90.00
_cell.angle_beta   90.00
_cell.angle_gamma   90.00
#
_symmetry.space_group_name_H-M   'P 1'
#
loop_
_entity.id
_entity.type
_entity.pdbx_description
1 polymer ?
#
loop_
_entity_poly.entity_id
_entity_poly.type
_entity_poly.pdbx_seq_one_letter_code
_entity_poly.pdbx_strand_id
1 'polypeptide(L)'
;LRRTQMWVTSFPKYLDQVELTTWCGALGSHWAERRTQMKCNGVVAIECAALWVRVDFKTMKPVALSPELIELLQTATGGRKISSRLEIGKNLPDLNSNGATSQDWPIRFSDMDAV
;
A
#
# COMPACT_ATOMS: atom_id res chain seq x y z
N LEU A 1 -5.22 3.58 -3.28
CA LEU A 1 -4.29 2.44 -3.07
C LEU A 1 -4.76 1.22 -3.87
N ARG A 2 -3.87 0.46 -4.53
CA ARG A 2 -4.25 -0.72 -5.37
C ARG A 2 -3.62 -2.04 -4.93
N ARG A 3 -2.51 -2.01 -4.20
CA ARG A 3 -1.86 -3.19 -3.62
C ARG A 3 -1.16 -2.79 -2.34
N THR A 4 -1.24 -3.62 -1.32
CA THR A 4 -0.49 -3.48 -0.08
C THR A 4 0.14 -4.81 0.26
N GLN A 5 1.44 -4.80 0.54
CA GLN A 5 2.19 -5.93 1.06
C GLN A 5 2.80 -5.50 2.39
N MET A 6 2.75 -6.38 3.38
CA MET A 6 3.38 -6.16 4.68
C MET A 6 4.15 -7.40 5.08
N TRP A 7 5.39 -7.20 5.54
CA TRP A 7 6.21 -8.23 6.17
C TRP A 7 6.34 -7.85 7.64
N VAL A 8 5.76 -8.68 8.51
CA VAL A 8 5.72 -8.46 9.96
C VAL A 8 6.61 -9.52 10.61
N THR A 9 7.70 -9.09 11.23
CA THR A 9 8.59 -9.99 12.00
C THR A 9 8.25 -9.97 13.49
N SER A 10 7.70 -8.85 13.98
CA SER A 10 7.20 -8.71 15.34
C SER A 10 6.14 -7.61 15.42
N PHE A 11 5.22 -7.72 16.37
CA PHE A 11 4.24 -6.68 16.66
C PHE A 11 4.74 -5.79 17.81
N PRO A 12 4.63 -4.44 17.69
CA PRO A 12 4.85 -3.55 18.82
C PRO A 12 3.85 -3.84 19.94
N LYS A 13 4.29 -3.63 21.18
CA LYS A 13 3.46 -3.75 22.38
C LYS A 13 2.96 -2.39 22.85
N TYR A 14 2.02 -2.42 23.79
CA TYR A 14 1.52 -1.22 24.44
C TYR A 14 2.69 -0.41 25.03
N LEU A 15 2.71 0.88 24.70
CA LEU A 15 3.76 1.86 25.08
C LEU A 15 5.14 1.63 24.47
N ASP A 16 5.30 0.72 23.51
CA ASP A 16 6.54 0.67 22.72
C ASP A 16 6.68 1.96 21.90
N GLN A 17 7.88 2.54 21.92
CA GLN A 17 8.23 3.62 21.02
C GLN A 17 8.55 3.03 19.64
N VAL A 18 7.87 3.54 18.62
CA VAL A 18 8.09 3.13 17.23
C VAL A 18 8.65 4.28 16.40
N GLU A 19 9.59 3.96 15.52
CA GLU A 19 10.10 4.88 14.50
C GLU A 19 9.50 4.50 13.16
N LEU A 20 8.85 5.46 12.50
CA LEU A 20 8.26 5.28 11.17
C LEU A 20 9.04 6.08 10.13
N THR A 21 9.53 5.38 9.10
CA THR A 21 10.18 6.01 7.95
C THR A 21 9.41 5.66 6.69
N THR A 22 9.12 6.65 5.84
CA THR A 22 8.43 6.45 4.57
C THR A 22 9.15 7.14 3.42
N TRP A 23 9.14 6.53 2.25
CA TRP A 23 9.74 7.09 1.03
C TRP A 23 9.07 6.54 -0.23
N CYS A 24 9.33 7.17 -1.38
CA CYS A 24 8.94 6.59 -2.67
C CYS A 24 9.94 5.50 -3.05
N GLY A 25 9.48 4.26 -3.08
CA GLY A 25 10.34 3.11 -3.37
C GLY A 25 10.62 2.91 -4.86
N ALA A 26 9.64 3.17 -5.71
CA ALA A 26 9.71 2.90 -7.14
C ALA A 26 8.59 3.63 -7.90
N LEU A 27 8.82 3.90 -9.18
CA LEU A 27 7.84 4.52 -10.07
C LEU A 27 7.51 3.61 -11.26
N GLY A 28 6.29 3.74 -11.77
CA GLY A 28 5.82 3.15 -13.02
C GLY A 28 5.04 4.18 -13.84
N SER A 29 4.49 3.79 -14.98
CA SER A 29 3.80 4.75 -15.87
C SER A 29 2.58 5.43 -15.21
N HIS A 30 1.85 4.70 -14.36
CA HIS A 30 0.63 5.18 -13.68
C HIS A 30 0.72 5.00 -12.15
N TRP A 31 1.86 4.52 -11.65
CA TRP A 31 1.98 3.95 -10.31
C TRP A 31 3.15 4.53 -9.54
N ALA A 32 2.97 4.74 -8.24
CA ALA A 32 4.05 5.04 -7.33
C ALA A 32 3.99 4.07 -6.15
N GLU A 33 5.13 3.49 -5.80
CA GLU A 33 5.26 2.67 -4.59
C GLU A 33 5.65 3.58 -3.42
N ARG A 34 4.87 3.54 -2.33
CA ARG A 34 5.28 4.06 -1.03
C ARG A 34 5.82 2.91 -0.20
N ARG A 35 7.04 3.04 0.30
CA ARG A 35 7.63 2.16 1.30
C ARG A 35 7.38 2.73 2.68
N THR A 36 7.11 1.88 3.65
CA THR A 36 7.01 2.27 5.05
C THR A 36 7.76 1.24 5.89
N GLN A 37 8.75 1.70 6.65
CA GLN A 37 9.51 0.89 7.59
C GLN A 37 9.11 1.33 9.01
N MET A 38 8.77 0.36 9.85
CA MET A 38 8.54 0.53 11.28
C MET A 38 9.66 -0.15 12.05
N LYS A 39 10.37 0.62 12.86
CA LYS A 39 11.32 0.08 13.83
C LYS A 39 10.75 0.14 15.25
N CYS A 40 11.04 -0.89 16.04
CA CYS A 40 10.81 -0.91 17.48
C CYS A 40 12.18 -1.14 18.15
N ASN A 41 12.56 -0.28 19.08
CA ASN A 41 13.87 -0.37 19.76
C ASN A 41 15.06 -0.51 18.79
N GLY A 42 15.05 0.27 17.70
CA GLY A 42 16.09 0.25 16.66
C GLY A 42 16.05 -0.93 15.68
N VAL A 43 15.17 -1.92 15.89
CA VAL A 43 15.04 -3.11 15.03
C VAL A 43 13.85 -2.96 14.09
N VAL A 44 14.03 -3.29 12.80
CA VAL A 44 12.92 -3.30 11.83
C VAL A 44 11.93 -4.42 12.16
N ALA A 45 10.73 -4.03 12.59
CA ALA A 45 9.65 -4.93 12.98
C ALA A 45 8.66 -5.16 11.84
N ILE A 46 8.38 -4.11 11.05
CA ILE A 46 7.43 -4.17 9.95
C ILE A 46 7.98 -3.41 8.74
N GLU A 47 7.87 -4.03 7.56
CA GLU A 47 8.12 -3.43 6.26
C GLU A 47 6.84 -3.47 5.44
N CYS A 48 6.46 -2.35 4.83
CA CYS A 48 5.26 -2.25 4.00
C CYS A 48 5.61 -1.68 2.62
N ALA A 49 4.92 -2.20 1.60
CA ALA A 49 4.90 -1.66 0.25
C ALA A 49 3.47 -1.38 -0.18
N ALA A 50 3.17 -0.13 -0.49
CA ALA A 50 1.86 0.34 -0.90
C ALA A 50 1.92 0.88 -2.33
N LEU A 51 1.24 0.24 -3.28
CA LEU A 51 1.18 0.67 -4.67
C LEU A 51 0.01 1.62 -4.89
N TRP A 52 0.32 2.87 -5.17
CA TRP A 52 -0.62 3.93 -5.48
C TRP A 52 -0.82 4.08 -6.98
N VAL A 53 -2.00 4.52 -7.37
CA VAL A 53 -2.38 4.83 -8.74
C VAL A 53 -2.84 6.27 -8.79
N ARG A 54 -2.42 7.02 -9.81
CA ARG A 54 -2.99 8.34 -10.08
C ARG A 54 -4.32 8.17 -10.79
N VAL A 55 -5.35 8.85 -10.31
CA VAL A 55 -6.71 8.78 -10.83
C VAL A 55 -7.16 10.18 -11.22
N ASP A 56 -7.81 10.29 -12.37
CA ASP A 56 -8.54 11.50 -12.75
C ASP A 56 -9.88 11.52 -11.99
N PHE A 57 -10.12 12.56 -11.18
CA PHE A 57 -11.30 12.63 -10.31
C PHE A 57 -12.62 12.87 -11.05
N LYS A 58 -12.61 13.30 -12.32
CA LYS A 58 -13.84 13.47 -13.11
C LYS A 58 -14.28 12.15 -13.71
N THR A 59 -13.33 11.38 -14.24
CA THR A 59 -13.58 10.13 -14.96
C THR A 59 -13.40 8.89 -14.09
N MET A 60 -12.77 9.03 -12.93
CA MET A 60 -12.35 7.96 -12.02
C MET A 60 -11.42 6.92 -12.66
N LYS A 61 -10.81 7.24 -13.82
CA LYS A 61 -9.91 6.36 -14.55
C LYS A 61 -8.45 6.53 -14.09
N PRO A 62 -7.65 5.46 -14.10
CA PRO A 62 -6.20 5.58 -13.97
C PRO A 62 -5.63 6.49 -15.06
N VAL A 63 -4.71 7.37 -14.68
CA VAL A 63 -3.98 8.25 -15.60
C VAL A 63 -2.49 8.19 -15.31
N ALA A 64 -1.68 8.50 -16.32
CA ALA A 64 -0.23 8.49 -16.17
C ALA A 64 0.23 9.45 -15.07
N LEU A 65 1.35 9.13 -14.42
CA LEU A 65 2.01 10.08 -13.52
C LEU A 65 2.42 11.32 -14.32
N SER A 66 2.22 12.51 -13.75
CA SER A 66 2.65 13.74 -14.40
C SER A 66 4.19 13.87 -14.34
N PRO A 67 4.81 14.60 -15.28
CA PRO A 67 6.25 14.84 -15.26
C PRO A 67 6.74 15.43 -13.93
N GLU A 68 5.98 16.35 -13.34
CA GLU A 68 6.32 17.02 -12.08
C GLU A 68 6.33 16.04 -10.90
N LEU A 69 5.38 15.10 -10.87
CA LEU A 69 5.32 14.07 -9.83
C LEU A 69 6.48 13.08 -9.97
N ILE A 70 6.87 12.75 -11.20
CA ILE A 70 8.04 11.91 -11.47
C ILE A 70 9.30 12.63 -10.98
N GLU A 71 9.47 13.91 -11.35
CA GLU A 71 10.61 14.72 -10.94
C GLU A 71 10.75 14.82 -9.42
N LEU A 72 9.64 15.04 -8.72
CA LEU A 72 9.60 15.14 -7.26
C LEU A 72 10.03 13.83 -6.57
N LEU A 73 9.62 12.68 -7.09
CA LEU A 73 9.75 11.40 -6.39
C LEU A 73 10.96 10.56 -6.87
N GLN A 74 11.44 10.77 -8.09
CA GLN A 74 12.42 9.88 -8.72
C GLN A 74 13.73 9.73 -7.93
N THR A 75 14.17 10.78 -7.25
CA THR A 75 15.42 10.78 -6.47
C THR A 75 15.38 9.79 -5.30
N ALA A 76 14.20 9.54 -4.73
CA ALA A 76 14.01 8.58 -3.64
C ALA A 76 13.95 7.11 -4.11
N THR A 77 13.78 6.87 -5.41
CA THR A 77 13.53 5.51 -5.96
C THR A 77 14.79 4.67 -6.15
N GLY A 78 15.97 5.30 -6.18
CA GLY A 78 17.21 4.64 -6.61
C GLY A 78 17.12 4.07 -8.04
N GLY A 79 16.29 4.66 -8.91
CA GLY A 79 16.07 4.20 -10.29
C GLY A 79 15.15 2.98 -10.42
N ARG A 80 14.60 2.45 -9.32
CA ARG A 80 13.73 1.28 -9.36
C ARG A 80 12.41 1.57 -10.08
N LYS A 81 12.00 0.62 -10.91
CA LYS A 81 10.71 0.64 -11.61
C LYS A 81 9.76 -0.41 -11.04
N ILE A 82 8.45 -0.15 -11.11
CA ILE A 82 7.41 -1.07 -10.63
C ILE A 82 6.25 -1.20 -11.63
N SER A 83 5.54 -2.33 -11.56
CA SER A 83 4.33 -2.60 -12.34
C SER A 83 3.17 -3.04 -11.44
N SER A 84 1.94 -2.92 -11.92
CA SER A 84 0.71 -3.22 -11.18
C SER A 84 0.19 -4.65 -11.40
N ARG A 85 1.07 -5.63 -11.54
CA ARG A 85 0.65 -7.02 -11.80
C ARG A 85 -0.22 -7.53 -10.65
N LEU A 86 -1.35 -8.15 -11.01
CA LEU A 86 -2.19 -8.86 -10.07
C LEU A 86 -1.51 -10.19 -9.71
N GLU A 87 -0.99 -10.27 -8.50
CA GLU A 87 -0.29 -11.45 -7.97
C GLU A 87 -1.22 -12.37 -7.17
N ILE A 88 -2.16 -11.79 -6.43
CA ILE A 88 -3.13 -12.50 -5.59
C ILE A 88 -4.52 -12.29 -6.20
N GLY A 89 -5.30 -13.35 -6.37
CA GLY A 89 -6.66 -13.27 -6.93
C GLY A 89 -6.92 -14.22 -8.10
N LYS A 90 -5.87 -14.75 -8.74
CA LYS A 90 -6.02 -15.84 -9.71
C LYS A 90 -6.12 -17.15 -8.94
N ASN A 91 -7.19 -17.91 -9.17
CA ASN A 91 -7.43 -19.21 -8.54
C ASN A 91 -7.62 -19.16 -7.01
N LEU A 92 -8.31 -18.13 -6.51
CA LEU A 92 -8.76 -18.16 -5.11
C LEU A 92 -9.80 -19.27 -4.94
N PRO A 93 -9.82 -19.97 -3.79
CA PRO A 93 -10.86 -20.92 -3.49
C PRO A 93 -12.20 -20.19 -3.26
N ASP A 94 -13.31 -20.93 -3.34
CA ASP A 94 -14.64 -20.36 -3.08
C ASP A 94 -14.74 -19.73 -1.69
N LEU A 95 -15.58 -18.71 -1.54
CA LEU A 95 -15.71 -17.94 -0.28
C LEU A 95 -16.15 -18.78 0.93
N ASN A 96 -16.78 -19.92 0.71
CA ASN A 96 -17.23 -20.87 1.73
C ASN A 96 -16.26 -22.05 1.91
N SER A 97 -15.12 -22.06 1.21
CA SER A 97 -14.09 -23.07 1.37
C SER A 97 -13.48 -23.02 2.78
N ASN A 98 -12.93 -24.14 3.25
CA ASN A 98 -12.22 -24.23 4.54
C ASN A 98 -13.04 -23.80 5.76
N GLY A 99 -14.38 -23.96 5.73
CA GLY A 99 -15.26 -23.58 6.83
C GLY A 99 -15.39 -22.07 7.01
N ALA A 100 -15.07 -21.28 5.99
CA ALA A 100 -15.21 -19.83 6.03
C ALA A 100 -16.69 -19.43 6.16
N THR A 101 -16.93 -18.45 7.03
CA THR A 101 -18.25 -17.85 7.23
C THR A 101 -18.31 -16.49 6.55
N SER A 102 -19.44 -16.17 5.91
CA SER A 102 -19.72 -14.85 5.35
C SER A 102 -20.82 -14.17 6.14
N GLN A 103 -20.65 -12.88 6.41
CA GLN A 103 -21.65 -12.05 7.07
C GLN A 103 -21.63 -10.64 6.46
N ASP A 104 -22.77 -9.96 6.49
CA ASP A 104 -22.83 -8.57 6.04
C ASP A 104 -22.01 -7.67 6.97
N TRP A 105 -21.22 -6.77 6.38
CA TRP A 105 -20.44 -5.77 7.10
C TRP A 105 -20.85 -4.37 6.66
N PRO A 106 -21.83 -3.74 7.33
CA PRO A 106 -22.30 -2.41 6.95
C PRO A 106 -21.22 -1.36 7.20
N ILE A 107 -21.00 -0.50 6.22
CA ILE A 107 -20.10 0.65 6.34
C ILE A 107 -20.75 1.69 7.25
N ARG A 108 -19.97 2.22 8.20
CA ARG A 108 -20.38 3.20 9.19
C ARG A 108 -19.84 4.57 8.83
N PHE A 109 -20.40 5.59 9.47
CA PHE A 109 -19.88 6.95 9.34
C PHE A 109 -18.41 7.05 9.72
N SER A 110 -17.97 6.32 10.76
CA SER A 110 -16.57 6.29 11.22
C SER A 110 -15.58 5.64 10.24
N ASP A 111 -16.06 4.97 9.20
CA ASP A 111 -15.21 4.29 8.22
C ASP A 111 -14.81 5.22 7.06
N MET A 112 -15.43 6.41 6.98
CA MET A 112 -15.10 7.43 5.99
C MET A 112 -13.95 8.30 6.52
N ASP A 113 -12.94 8.52 5.68
CA ASP A 113 -11.90 9.50 5.98
C ASP A 113 -12.46 10.93 5.90
N ALA A 114 -11.77 11.87 6.57
CA ALA A 114 -12.09 13.28 6.41
C ALA A 114 -11.76 13.70 4.97
N VAL A 115 -12.72 14.34 4.31
CA VAL A 115 -12.60 14.88 2.96
C VAL A 115 -11.89 16.23 2.98
#